data_AF-A0A3A0ESY6-F1
#
_entry.id   AF-A0A3A0ESY6-F1
#
_cell.length_a   1.000
_cell.length_b   1.000
_cell.length_c   1.000
_cell.angle_alpha   90.00
_cell.angle_beta   90.00
_cell.angle_gamma   90.00
#
_symmetry.space_group_name_H-M   'P 1'
#
loop_
_entity.id
_entity.type
_entity.pdbx_description
1 polymer ?
#
loop_
_entity_poly.entity_id
_entity_poly.type
_entity_poly.pdbx_seq_one_letter_code
_entity_poly.pdbx_strand_id
1 'polypeptide(L)'
;MLTDPQALPRAQQREQEEPSETIRPIPAVAALLTLMAVLFGAGYILFSEPFGNAELGDRRTLSDLAPAVAGAGAGVDGKALYAAQCAACHQPTGKGVTGVFPPLDGSEWVAGNPQVLANILLHGIDGEIEVLGTTYKGAMPSFQRLSDGELAAIA
;
A
#
# COMPACT_ATOMS: atom_id res chain seq x y z
N MET A 1 -22.25 -73.43 -8.04
CA MET A 1 -21.92 -72.07 -8.50
C MET A 1 -22.96 -71.70 -9.55
N LEU A 2 -24.13 -71.21 -9.12
CA LEU A 2 -25.13 -70.67 -10.03
C LEU A 2 -24.85 -69.17 -10.15
N THR A 3 -24.49 -68.72 -11.34
CA THR A 3 -24.44 -67.31 -11.70
C THR A 3 -25.86 -66.78 -11.73
N ASP A 4 -26.20 -65.85 -10.83
CA ASP A 4 -27.48 -65.15 -10.85
C ASP A 4 -27.53 -64.27 -12.12
N PRO A 5 -28.44 -64.55 -13.08
CA PRO A 5 -28.53 -63.80 -14.33
C PRO A 5 -28.99 -62.35 -14.15
N GLN A 6 -29.32 -61.92 -12.92
CA GLN A 6 -29.75 -60.55 -12.59
C GLN A 6 -28.66 -59.73 -11.88
N ALA A 7 -27.47 -60.28 -11.63
CA ALA A 7 -26.41 -59.56 -10.92
C ALA A 7 -25.71 -58.51 -11.81
N LEU A 8 -26.01 -57.23 -11.58
CA LEU A 8 -25.37 -56.11 -12.28
C LEU A 8 -23.84 -56.12 -12.08
N PRO A 9 -23.03 -55.77 -13.10
CA PRO A 9 -21.58 -55.70 -12.98
C PRO A 9 -21.15 -54.76 -11.84
N ARG A 10 -20.05 -55.08 -11.14
CA ARG A 10 -19.53 -54.26 -10.02
C ARG A 10 -19.27 -52.79 -10.36
N ALA A 11 -19.11 -52.45 -11.64
CA ALA A 11 -18.99 -51.07 -12.10
C ALA A 11 -20.33 -50.32 -11.98
N GLN A 12 -21.43 -50.94 -12.40
CA GLN A 12 -22.78 -50.37 -12.38
C GLN A 12 -23.35 -50.28 -10.96
N GLN A 13 -22.93 -51.18 -10.07
CA GLN A 13 -23.23 -51.11 -8.63
C GLN A 13 -22.62 -49.88 -7.92
N ARG A 14 -21.69 -49.16 -8.58
CA ARG A 14 -21.09 -47.92 -8.07
C ARG A 14 -21.72 -46.66 -8.64
N GLU A 15 -22.60 -46.79 -9.64
CA GLU A 15 -23.32 -45.67 -10.20
C GLU A 15 -24.38 -45.23 -9.18
N GLN A 16 -24.31 -43.97 -8.78
CA GLN A 16 -25.37 -43.33 -7.99
C GLN A 16 -26.43 -42.82 -8.96
N GLU A 17 -27.69 -42.80 -8.54
CA GLU A 17 -28.79 -42.25 -9.31
C GLU A 17 -28.46 -40.80 -9.74
N GLU A 18 -28.66 -40.47 -11.02
CA GLU A 18 -28.40 -39.12 -11.50
C GLU A 18 -29.35 -38.14 -10.77
N PRO A 19 -28.81 -37.11 -10.09
CA PRO A 19 -29.66 -36.16 -9.40
C PRO A 19 -30.47 -35.39 -10.44
N SER A 20 -31.80 -35.54 -10.39
CA SER A 20 -32.68 -34.79 -11.26
C SER A 20 -32.75 -33.33 -10.83
N GLU A 21 -32.41 -32.42 -11.73
CA GLU A 21 -32.58 -30.99 -11.53
C GLU A 21 -34.07 -30.64 -11.68
N THR A 22 -34.79 -30.68 -10.56
CA THR A 22 -36.18 -30.21 -10.54
C THR A 22 -36.19 -28.69 -10.68
N ILE A 23 -36.93 -28.14 -11.64
CA ILE A 23 -37.13 -26.70 -11.81
C ILE A 23 -37.87 -26.16 -10.58
N ARG A 24 -37.12 -25.69 -9.58
CA ARG A 24 -37.64 -24.96 -8.44
C ARG A 24 -37.43 -23.48 -8.70
N PRO A 25 -38.49 -22.65 -8.69
CA PRO A 25 -38.31 -21.20 -8.85
C PRO A 25 -37.43 -20.65 -7.74
N ILE A 26 -36.69 -19.59 -8.03
CA ILE A 26 -35.79 -18.93 -7.08
C ILE A 26 -36.60 -18.57 -5.83
N PRO A 27 -36.11 -18.88 -4.61
CA PRO A 27 -36.82 -18.55 -3.39
C PRO A 27 -37.01 -17.03 -3.31
N ALA A 28 -38.23 -16.61 -2.96
CA ALA A 28 -38.60 -15.19 -2.92
C ALA A 28 -37.65 -14.33 -2.08
N VAL A 29 -37.08 -14.90 -1.02
CA VAL A 29 -36.07 -14.23 -0.17
C VAL A 29 -34.80 -13.91 -0.95
N ALA A 30 -34.28 -14.87 -1.74
CA ALA A 30 -33.08 -14.62 -2.54
C ALA A 30 -33.36 -13.58 -3.63
N ALA A 31 -34.52 -13.67 -4.30
CA ALA A 31 -34.92 -12.68 -5.29
C ALA A 31 -35.04 -11.27 -4.69
N LEU A 32 -35.62 -11.15 -3.49
CA LEU A 32 -35.76 -9.87 -2.78
C LEU A 32 -34.40 -9.30 -2.36
N LEU A 33 -33.49 -10.14 -1.83
CA LEU A 33 -32.14 -9.71 -1.45
C LEU A 33 -31.35 -9.22 -2.66
N THR A 34 -31.42 -9.94 -3.79
CA THR A 34 -30.77 -9.52 -5.04
C THR A 34 -31.36 -8.21 -5.55
N LEU A 35 -32.70 -8.06 -5.55
CA LEU A 35 -33.35 -6.81 -5.95
C LEU A 35 -32.91 -5.63 -5.06
N MET A 36 -32.88 -5.83 -3.74
CA MET A 36 -32.45 -4.83 -2.77
C MET A 36 -31.00 -4.39 -3.02
N ALA A 37 -30.09 -5.33 -3.25
CA ALA A 37 -28.68 -5.02 -3.55
C ALA A 37 -28.52 -4.22 -4.85
N VAL A 38 -29.29 -4.57 -5.90
CA VAL A 38 -29.28 -3.85 -7.17
C VAL A 38 -29.83 -2.43 -7.00
N LEU A 39 -30.96 -2.27 -6.30
CA LEU A 39 -31.54 -0.95 -6.03
C LEU A 39 -30.63 -0.07 -5.17
N PHE A 40 -29.99 -0.65 -4.16
CA PHE A 40 -28.99 0.04 -3.34
C PHE A 40 -27.80 0.48 -4.19
N GLY A 41 -27.23 -0.40 -5.02
CA GLY A 41 -26.10 -0.06 -5.89
C GLY A 41 -26.44 1.04 -6.91
N ALA A 42 -27.61 0.94 -7.56
CA ALA A 42 -28.08 1.95 -8.51
C ALA A 42 -28.34 3.30 -7.81
N GLY A 43 -28.98 3.27 -6.64
CA GLY A 43 -29.17 4.47 -5.81
C GLY A 43 -27.84 5.07 -5.39
N TYR A 44 -26.90 4.26 -4.91
CA TYR A 44 -25.57 4.71 -4.53
C TYR A 44 -24.86 5.42 -5.67
N ILE A 45 -24.89 4.89 -6.89
CA ILE A 45 -24.25 5.53 -8.06
C ILE A 45 -24.95 6.84 -8.45
N LEU A 46 -26.28 6.91 -8.34
CA LEU A 46 -27.06 8.10 -8.72
C LEU A 46 -27.02 9.22 -7.67
N PHE A 47 -26.87 8.88 -6.40
CA PHE A 47 -26.94 9.83 -5.28
C PHE A 47 -25.61 10.11 -4.59
N SER A 48 -24.62 9.24 -4.75
CA SER A 48 -23.24 9.60 -4.43
C SER A 48 -22.71 10.49 -5.54
N GLU A 49 -21.70 11.31 -5.30
CA GLU A 49 -21.02 12.11 -6.33
C GLU A 49 -19.83 11.30 -6.88
N PRO A 50 -19.99 10.33 -7.81
CA PRO A 50 -18.89 9.48 -8.29
C PRO A 50 -17.80 10.27 -9.02
N PHE A 51 -18.08 11.50 -9.45
CA PHE A 51 -17.17 12.38 -10.18
C PHE A 51 -16.99 13.77 -9.55
N GLY A 52 -17.59 14.06 -8.39
CA GLY A 52 -17.58 15.39 -7.78
C GLY A 52 -16.38 15.67 -6.87
N ASN A 53 -15.82 14.62 -6.27
CA ASN A 53 -14.76 14.74 -5.29
C ASN A 53 -13.39 14.60 -5.96
N ALA A 54 -12.92 15.68 -6.59
CA ALA A 54 -11.54 15.73 -7.13
C ALA A 54 -10.47 15.43 -6.06
N GLU A 55 -10.81 15.57 -4.77
CA GLU A 55 -9.98 15.24 -3.62
C GLU A 55 -9.70 13.72 -3.45
N LEU A 56 -10.52 12.86 -4.07
CA LEU A 56 -10.34 11.40 -4.12
C LEU A 56 -9.63 10.93 -5.40
N GLY A 57 -9.40 11.82 -6.37
CA GLY A 57 -8.65 11.56 -7.59
C GLY A 57 -7.15 11.78 -7.42
N ASP A 58 -6.45 11.92 -8.55
CA ASP A 58 -5.06 12.39 -8.58
C ASP A 58 -5.00 13.78 -7.94
N ARG A 59 -4.51 13.83 -6.69
CA ARG A 59 -4.44 15.04 -5.88
C ARG A 59 -3.46 16.09 -6.41
N ARG A 60 -2.84 15.82 -7.56
CA ARG A 60 -2.02 16.79 -8.27
C ARG A 60 -2.86 18.00 -8.66
N THR A 61 -2.57 19.11 -7.99
CA THR A 61 -3.06 20.44 -8.29
C THR A 61 -2.48 20.92 -9.63
N LEU A 62 -3.05 21.98 -10.19
CA LEU A 62 -2.44 22.65 -11.35
C LEU A 62 -1.01 23.14 -11.07
N SER A 63 -0.63 23.29 -9.79
CA SER A 63 0.73 23.59 -9.37
C SER A 63 1.68 22.38 -9.50
N ASP A 64 1.16 21.15 -9.39
CA ASP A 64 1.92 19.90 -9.57
C ASP A 64 2.10 19.53 -11.05
N LEU A 65 1.31 20.15 -11.93
CA LEU A 65 1.39 20.03 -13.38
C LEU A 65 2.18 21.19 -14.02
N ALA A 66 2.49 22.23 -13.24
CA ALA A 66 3.33 23.32 -13.71
C ALA A 66 4.80 22.85 -13.79
N PRO A 67 5.56 23.25 -14.83
CA PRO A 67 6.98 22.95 -14.87
C PRO A 67 7.65 23.53 -13.62
N ALA A 68 8.47 22.71 -12.96
CA ALA A 68 9.12 23.05 -11.69
C ALA A 68 9.86 24.38 -11.81
N VAL A 69 9.23 25.44 -11.31
CA VAL A 69 9.94 26.67 -10.97
C VAL A 69 10.68 26.37 -9.68
N ALA A 70 12.00 26.30 -9.76
CA ALA A 70 12.87 26.17 -8.61
C ALA A 70 12.58 27.33 -7.63
N GLY A 71 11.78 27.05 -6.60
CA GLY A 71 11.32 28.02 -5.62
C GLY A 71 11.11 27.33 -4.28
N ALA A 72 12.02 27.60 -3.35
CA ALA A 72 12.10 27.02 -2.02
C ALA A 72 10.76 26.84 -1.29
N GLY A 73 10.46 25.61 -0.87
CA GLY A 73 10.00 25.23 0.48
C GLY A 73 8.80 25.94 1.14
N ALA A 74 7.98 26.69 0.41
CA ALA A 74 6.88 27.45 1.00
C ALA A 74 5.59 26.62 1.06
N GLY A 75 5.52 25.64 1.95
CA GLY A 75 4.25 24.98 2.26
C GLY A 75 4.34 23.62 2.96
N VAL A 76 5.52 23.00 2.96
CA VAL A 76 5.68 21.65 3.52
C VAL A 76 6.38 21.72 4.88
N ASP A 77 5.70 21.25 5.92
CA ASP A 77 6.26 21.17 7.28
C ASP A 77 7.21 19.97 7.39
N GLY A 78 8.49 20.21 7.13
CA GLY A 78 9.55 19.21 7.26
C GLY A 78 9.64 18.57 8.64
N LYS A 79 9.30 19.30 9.71
CA LYS A 79 9.31 18.77 11.07
C LYS A 79 8.18 17.78 11.29
N ALA A 80 6.97 18.09 10.81
CA ALA A 80 5.84 17.17 10.87
C ALA A 80 6.11 15.91 10.03
N LEU A 81 6.70 16.05 8.85
CA LEU A 81 7.10 14.93 8.01
C LEU A 81 8.18 14.06 8.66
N TYR A 82 9.21 14.68 9.24
CA TYR A 82 10.24 13.96 10.00
C TYR A 82 9.62 13.13 11.13
N ALA A 83 8.71 13.73 11.90
CA ALA A 83 8.01 13.05 12.98
C ALA A 83 7.19 11.85 12.48
N ALA A 84 6.59 11.95 11.29
CA ALA A 84 5.75 10.91 10.71
C ALA A 84 6.55 9.77 10.02
N GLN A 85 7.68 10.08 9.37
CA GLN A 85 8.39 9.13 8.50
C GLN A 85 9.75 8.68 9.05
N CYS A 86 10.45 9.52 9.82
CA CYS A 86 11.87 9.32 10.14
C CYS A 86 12.10 9.02 11.63
N ALA A 87 11.30 9.67 12.50
CA ALA A 87 11.50 9.64 13.95
C ALA A 87 11.33 8.25 14.58
N ALA A 88 10.60 7.33 13.93
CA ALA A 88 10.45 5.96 14.41
C ALA A 88 11.80 5.22 14.53
N CYS A 89 12.75 5.51 13.63
CA CYS A 89 14.07 4.89 13.61
C CYS A 89 15.15 5.86 14.11
N HIS A 90 15.17 7.09 13.59
CA HIS A 90 16.21 8.08 13.92
C HIS A 90 15.94 8.88 15.20
N GLN A 91 14.83 8.57 15.89
CA GLN A 91 14.34 9.25 17.10
C GLN A 91 13.90 10.70 16.84
N PRO A 92 13.03 11.28 17.70
CA PRO A 92 12.63 12.68 17.59
C PRO A 92 13.80 13.67 17.68
N THR A 93 14.90 13.27 18.33
CA THR A 93 16.11 14.07 18.51
C THR A 93 17.12 13.91 17.36
N GLY A 94 16.89 12.99 16.42
CA GLY A 94 17.85 12.67 15.37
C GLY A 94 19.06 11.90 15.85
N LYS A 95 19.10 11.44 17.11
CA LYS A 95 20.26 10.71 17.65
C LYS A 95 20.29 9.21 17.30
N GLY A 96 19.22 8.69 16.72
CA GLY A 96 19.09 7.27 16.41
C GLY A 96 19.24 6.38 17.66
N VAL A 97 19.70 5.16 17.42
CA VAL A 97 19.98 4.15 18.44
C VAL A 97 21.34 3.55 18.13
N THR A 98 22.33 3.81 18.97
CA THR A 98 23.72 3.37 18.76
C THR A 98 23.80 1.88 18.42
N GLY A 99 24.47 1.55 17.32
CA GLY A 99 24.63 0.18 16.81
C GLY A 99 23.42 -0.38 16.03
N VAL A 100 22.29 0.33 15.97
CA VAL A 100 21.08 -0.12 15.25
C VAL A 100 20.64 0.90 14.19
N PHE A 101 20.34 2.14 14.61
CA PHE A 101 19.94 3.23 13.72
C PHE A 101 20.94 4.39 13.85
N PRO A 102 21.58 4.82 12.76
CA PRO A 102 22.60 5.86 12.84
C PRO A 102 22.01 7.21 13.28
N PRO A 103 22.80 8.05 13.98
CA PRO A 103 22.43 9.42 14.25
C PRO A 103 22.40 10.21 12.93
N LEU A 104 21.42 11.10 12.82
CA LEU A 104 21.35 12.16 11.82
C LEU A 104 21.95 13.46 12.37
N ASP A 105 21.77 13.71 13.67
CA ASP A 105 22.33 14.86 14.38
C ASP A 105 23.86 14.80 14.36
N GLY A 106 24.49 15.81 13.73
CA GLY A 106 25.94 15.90 13.58
C GLY A 106 26.57 14.91 12.60
N SER A 107 25.78 14.10 11.88
CA SER A 107 26.27 13.10 10.94
C SER A 107 26.95 13.73 9.72
N GLU A 108 28.13 13.21 9.35
CA GLU A 108 28.86 13.60 8.15
C GLU A 108 28.10 13.27 6.85
N TRP A 109 27.17 12.31 6.90
CA TRP A 109 26.31 11.94 5.78
C TRP A 109 25.19 12.94 5.53
N VAL A 110 24.76 13.64 6.58
CA VAL A 110 23.72 14.68 6.52
C VAL A 110 24.35 16.05 6.30
N ALA A 111 25.37 16.41 7.08
CA ALA A 111 26.03 17.70 7.04
C ALA A 111 27.05 17.86 5.89
N GLY A 112 27.41 16.76 5.21
CA GLY A 112 28.39 16.73 4.14
C GLY A 112 27.82 17.15 2.78
N ASN A 113 28.03 16.31 1.77
CA ASN A 113 27.53 16.58 0.42
C ASN A 113 26.01 16.35 0.36
N PRO A 114 25.18 17.36 0.02
CA PRO A 114 23.72 17.22 -0.01
C PRO A 114 23.23 16.16 -1.00
N GLN A 115 24.03 15.83 -2.03
CA GLN A 115 23.71 14.77 -2.98
C GLN A 115 23.69 13.38 -2.33
N VAL A 116 24.48 13.18 -1.26
CA VAL A 116 24.53 11.91 -0.53
C VAL A 116 23.19 11.69 0.19
N LEU A 117 22.74 12.68 0.97
CA LEU A 117 21.46 12.63 1.65
C LEU A 117 20.30 12.46 0.64
N ALA A 118 20.29 13.26 -0.42
CA ALA A 118 19.26 13.16 -1.46
C ALA A 118 19.23 11.76 -2.09
N ASN A 119 20.39 11.17 -2.41
CA ASN A 119 20.47 9.83 -2.96
C ASN A 119 19.99 8.76 -1.98
N ILE A 120 20.28 8.89 -0.69
CA ILE A 120 19.80 7.96 0.35
C ILE A 120 18.28 8.05 0.48
N LEU A 121 17.70 9.26 0.49
CA LEU A 121 16.25 9.41 0.55
C LEU A 121 15.56 8.85 -0.70
N LEU A 122 16.16 9.04 -1.88
CA LEU A 122 15.63 8.55 -3.14
C LEU A 122 15.82 7.05 -3.33
N HIS A 123 16.93 6.45 -2.92
CA HIS A 123 17.24 5.05 -3.28
C HIS A 123 17.23 4.11 -2.08
N GLY A 124 17.15 4.66 -0.86
CA GLY A 124 17.47 3.92 0.35
C GLY A 124 18.98 3.70 0.48
N ILE A 125 19.36 2.98 1.53
CA ILE A 125 20.73 2.49 1.72
C ILE A 125 20.68 1.15 2.43
N ASP A 126 21.51 0.21 1.99
CA ASP A 126 21.69 -1.08 2.63
C ASP A 126 23.19 -1.40 2.78
N GLY A 127 23.50 -2.21 3.78
CA GLY A 127 24.85 -2.70 4.03
C GLY A 127 25.53 -2.07 5.23
N GLU A 128 26.86 -2.20 5.26
CA GLU A 128 27.70 -1.70 6.34
C GLU A 128 28.12 -0.26 6.06
N ILE A 129 27.79 0.64 6.98
CA ILE A 129 28.18 2.04 6.92
C ILE A 129 28.80 2.47 8.25
N GLU A 130 29.62 3.52 8.20
CA GLU A 130 30.18 4.16 9.38
C GLU A 130 29.61 5.56 9.50
N VAL A 131 29.08 5.89 10.68
CA VAL A 131 28.57 7.23 11.01
C VAL A 131 29.14 7.63 12.36
N LEU A 132 29.86 8.76 12.41
CA LEU A 132 30.52 9.26 13.62
C LEU A 132 31.40 8.21 14.32
N GLY A 133 32.15 7.41 13.56
CA GLY A 133 33.06 6.40 14.10
C GLY A 133 32.40 5.10 14.57
N THR A 134 31.08 4.95 14.39
CA THR A 134 30.34 3.73 14.75
C THR A 134 29.84 3.03 13.50
N THR A 135 30.08 1.71 13.43
CA THR A 135 29.60 0.87 12.33
C THR A 135 28.13 0.49 12.53
N TYR A 136 27.33 0.66 11.49
CA TYR A 136 25.92 0.26 11.43
C TYR A 136 25.73 -0.73 10.29
N LYS A 137 24.91 -1.76 10.54
CA LYS A 137 24.51 -2.78 9.55
C LYS A 137 23.00 -2.84 9.52
N GLY A 138 22.41 -2.11 8.57
CA GLY A 138 20.97 -1.97 8.47
C GLY A 138 20.54 -1.73 7.04
N ALA A 139 19.23 -1.60 6.86
CA ALA A 139 18.62 -1.18 5.61
C ALA A 139 17.63 -0.06 5.90
N MET A 140 17.80 1.08 5.23
CA MET A 140 16.83 2.17 5.20
C MET A 140 16.11 2.08 3.84
N PRO A 141 14.78 1.93 3.83
CA PRO A 141 14.02 1.88 2.58
C PRO A 141 14.04 3.23 1.85
N SER A 142 13.76 3.19 0.54
CA SER A 142 13.60 4.41 -0.27
C SER A 142 12.33 5.17 0.08
N PHE A 143 12.38 6.50 -0.03
CA PHE A 143 11.25 7.41 0.15
C PHE A 143 10.81 8.10 -1.16
N GLN A 144 11.01 7.47 -2.33
CA GLN A 144 10.58 7.99 -3.65
C GLN A 144 9.09 8.32 -3.77
N ARG A 145 8.27 7.83 -2.82
CA ARG A 145 6.84 8.16 -2.75
C ARG A 145 6.58 9.60 -2.30
N LEU A 146 7.57 10.27 -1.70
CA LEU A 146 7.53 11.68 -1.34
C LEU A 146 7.92 12.52 -2.55
N SER A 147 7.27 13.67 -2.71
CA SER A 147 7.59 14.65 -3.75
C SER A 147 8.94 15.34 -3.49
N ASP A 148 9.52 15.92 -4.53
CA ASP A 148 10.78 16.69 -4.42
C ASP A 148 10.71 17.80 -3.36
N GLY A 149 9.56 18.47 -3.26
CA GLY A 149 9.32 19.51 -2.26
C GLY A 149 9.28 18.96 -0.82
N GLU A 150 8.73 17.76 -0.63
CA GLU A 150 8.72 17.08 0.68
C GLU A 150 10.12 16.57 1.05
N LEU A 151 10.84 15.98 0.11
CA LEU A 151 12.22 15.53 0.33
C LEU A 151 13.14 16.71 0.65
N ALA A 152 13.01 17.82 -0.07
CA ALA A 152 13.76 19.05 0.19
C ALA A 152 13.37 19.73 1.51
N ALA A 153 12.15 19.52 2.01
CA ALA A 153 11.72 20.09 3.30
C ALA A 153 12.25 19.31 4.51
N ILE A 154 12.53 18.01 4.36
CA ILE A 154 13.03 17.13 5.43
C ILE A 154 14.57 17.10 5.48
N ALA A 155 15.23 17.26 4.33
CA ALA A 155 16.68 17.23 4.19
C ALA A 155 17.37 18.47 4.81
#